data_AF-A0AA42LEV7-F1
#
_entry.id   AF-A0AA42LEV7-F1
#
_cell.length_a   1.000
_cell.length_b   1.000
_cell.length_c   1.000
_cell.angle_alpha   90.00
_cell.angle_beta   90.00
_cell.angle_gamma   90.00
#
_symmetry.space_group_name_H-M   'P 1'
#
loop_
_entity.id
_entity.type
_entity.pdbx_description
1 polymer ?
#
loop_
_entity_poly.entity_id
_entity_poly.type
_entity_poly.pdbx_seq_one_letter_code
_entity_poly.pdbx_strand_id
1 'polypeptide(L)'
;MSKRLRTPLLLLGMLTSLCACAESTPPPATGNSGYPQHVDLAGQTYSLENVGQACVLRKPDQSVLPLDIPSPCHFSVGKDGQAHVETFQDVPIVMVLHVAPVADSKLECRSQYKAIRLIKGQLELSVLAQSASCLRGVGDQKSYTAMFDW
;
A
#
# COMPACT_ATOMS: atom_id res chain seq x y z
N MET A 1 -0.92 -35.77 80.22
CA MET A 1 -0.36 -35.81 78.85
C MET A 1 -1.20 -34.89 77.97
N SER A 2 -0.53 -34.00 77.20
CA SER A 2 -0.97 -33.42 75.91
C SER A 2 -2.18 -32.45 75.91
N LYS A 3 -2.20 -31.29 75.25
CA LYS A 3 -1.26 -30.44 74.48
C LYS A 3 -1.94 -29.06 74.38
N ARG A 4 -1.20 -27.96 74.52
CA ARG A 4 -1.65 -26.61 74.10
C ARG A 4 -1.67 -26.57 72.57
N LEU A 5 -2.69 -25.98 71.96
CA LEU A 5 -2.64 -25.60 70.55
C LEU A 5 -3.14 -24.17 70.36
N ARG A 6 -2.23 -23.32 69.88
CA ARG A 6 -2.39 -21.92 69.52
C ARG A 6 -3.01 -21.83 68.13
N THR A 7 -4.07 -21.06 67.96
CA THR A 7 -4.69 -20.75 66.68
C THR A 7 -3.93 -19.61 65.99
N PRO A 8 -3.44 -19.75 64.75
CA PRO A 8 -2.81 -18.66 64.03
C PRO A 8 -3.85 -17.83 63.25
N LEU A 9 -3.68 -16.51 63.31
CA LEU A 9 -4.29 -15.54 62.40
C LEU A 9 -3.80 -15.81 60.98
N LEU A 10 -4.71 -16.04 60.03
CA LEU A 10 -4.41 -16.04 58.60
C LEU A 10 -4.83 -14.69 58.00
N LEU A 11 -3.82 -13.91 57.59
CA LEU A 11 -3.98 -12.69 56.79
C LEU A 11 -4.49 -13.06 55.38
N LEU A 12 -5.59 -12.44 54.95
CA LEU A 12 -6.02 -12.40 53.55
C LEU A 12 -5.09 -11.48 52.75
N GLY A 13 -4.28 -12.05 51.86
CA GLY A 13 -3.56 -11.30 50.83
C GLY A 13 -4.49 -11.01 49.65
N MET A 14 -4.77 -9.73 49.38
CA MET A 14 -5.43 -9.31 48.15
C MET A 14 -4.46 -9.44 46.97
N LEU A 15 -4.77 -10.32 46.02
CA LEU A 15 -4.08 -10.41 44.74
C LEU A 15 -4.68 -9.36 43.79
N THR A 16 -4.00 -8.23 43.62
CA THR A 16 -4.30 -7.28 42.54
C THR A 16 -3.79 -7.85 41.22
N SER A 17 -4.70 -8.38 40.42
CA SER A 17 -4.43 -8.79 39.04
C SER A 17 -4.19 -7.55 38.18
N LEU A 18 -2.95 -7.33 37.73
CA LEU A 18 -2.68 -6.37 36.66
C LEU A 18 -3.12 -7.01 35.33
N CYS A 19 -4.25 -6.55 34.78
CA CYS A 19 -4.53 -6.74 33.36
C CYS A 19 -3.54 -5.88 32.57
N ALA A 20 -2.39 -6.47 32.21
CA ALA A 20 -1.55 -5.92 31.16
C ALA A 20 -2.31 -6.13 29.84
N CYS A 21 -2.91 -5.07 29.31
CA CYS A 21 -3.35 -5.04 27.92
C CYS A 21 -2.08 -5.20 27.07
N ALA A 22 -1.85 -6.39 26.53
CA ALA A 22 -0.88 -6.60 25.48
C ALA A 22 -1.41 -5.87 24.24
N GLU A 23 -0.95 -4.63 24.06
CA GLU A 23 -1.14 -3.89 22.82
C GLU A 23 -0.49 -4.72 21.72
N SER A 24 -1.33 -5.39 20.92
CA SER A 24 -0.87 -6.21 19.82
C SER A 24 -0.29 -5.26 18.79
N THR A 25 1.03 -5.09 18.81
CA THR A 25 1.77 -4.39 17.76
C THR A 25 1.34 -5.04 16.44
N PRO A 26 0.72 -4.29 15.50
CA PRO A 26 0.44 -4.82 14.19
C PRO A 26 1.74 -5.37 13.60
N PRO A 27 1.73 -6.53 12.92
CA PRO A 27 2.93 -7.01 12.26
C PRO A 27 3.49 -5.88 11.39
N PRO A 28 4.81 -5.64 11.41
CA PRO A 28 5.40 -4.61 10.57
C PRO A 28 4.97 -4.84 9.14
N ALA A 29 4.38 -3.82 8.52
CA ALA A 29 4.06 -3.85 7.10
C ALA A 29 5.32 -4.29 6.35
N THR A 30 5.19 -5.39 5.62
CA THR A 30 6.27 -6.01 4.88
C THR A 30 6.84 -5.02 3.86
N GLY A 31 8.04 -4.50 4.15
CA GLY A 31 8.90 -3.80 3.22
C GLY A 31 8.59 -2.31 3.03
N ASN A 32 9.40 -1.44 3.65
CA ASN A 32 9.60 -0.09 3.12
C ASN A 32 10.22 -0.24 1.73
N SER A 33 9.40 -0.26 0.69
CA SER A 33 9.84 -0.36 -0.70
C SER A 33 10.63 0.89 -1.15
N GLY A 34 10.66 1.94 -0.32
CA GLY A 34 11.24 3.24 -0.63
C GLY A 34 10.37 4.07 -1.57
N TYR A 35 9.23 3.52 -2.01
CA TYR A 35 8.30 4.19 -2.91
C TYR A 35 7.16 4.87 -2.15
N PRO A 36 6.64 6.00 -2.68
CA PRO A 36 5.47 6.66 -2.13
C PRO A 36 4.25 5.73 -2.21
N GLN A 37 3.51 5.64 -1.10
CA GLN A 37 2.25 4.90 -1.01
C GLN A 37 1.03 5.82 -1.11
N HIS A 38 1.23 7.13 -1.17
CA HIS A 38 0.17 8.13 -1.25
C HIS A 38 0.31 9.00 -2.49
N VAL A 39 -0.81 9.46 -3.02
CA VAL A 39 -0.85 10.45 -4.09
C VAL A 39 -2.04 11.39 -3.92
N ASP A 40 -1.84 12.66 -4.22
CA ASP A 40 -2.90 13.66 -4.23
C ASP A 40 -3.41 13.87 -5.66
N LEU A 41 -4.72 13.67 -5.85
CA LEU A 41 -5.43 13.93 -7.11
C LEU A 41 -6.57 14.91 -6.83
N ALA A 42 -6.56 16.07 -7.49
CA ALA A 42 -7.56 17.13 -7.33
C ALA A 42 -7.86 17.48 -5.84
N GLY A 43 -6.81 17.57 -5.01
CA GLY A 43 -6.93 17.92 -3.60
C GLY A 43 -7.41 16.80 -2.69
N GLN A 44 -7.51 15.57 -3.20
CA GLN A 44 -7.85 14.37 -2.43
C GLN A 44 -6.69 13.40 -2.39
N THR A 45 -6.40 12.86 -1.20
CA THR A 45 -5.33 11.88 -1.01
C THR A 45 -5.86 10.45 -1.18
N TYR A 46 -5.15 9.68 -2.00
CA TYR A 46 -5.40 8.26 -2.23
C TYR A 46 -4.22 7.44 -1.69
N SER A 47 -4.46 6.24 -1.19
CA SER A 47 -3.40 5.32 -0.75
C SER A 47 -3.37 4.04 -1.59
N LEU A 48 -2.16 3.59 -1.92
CA LEU A 48 -1.91 2.34 -2.61
C LEU A 48 -1.62 1.24 -1.59
N GLU A 49 -2.37 0.15 -1.67
CA GLU A 49 -2.29 -0.94 -0.72
C GLU A 49 -2.19 -2.29 -1.42
N ASN A 50 -1.51 -3.24 -0.77
CA ASN A 50 -1.41 -4.62 -1.22
C ASN A 50 -2.46 -5.46 -0.48
N VAL A 51 -3.43 -6.01 -1.19
CA VAL A 51 -4.47 -6.89 -0.63
C VAL A 51 -4.33 -8.27 -1.26
N GLY A 52 -3.83 -9.22 -0.48
CA GLY A 52 -3.51 -10.56 -0.98
C GLY A 52 -2.42 -10.50 -2.06
N GLN A 53 -2.74 -10.97 -3.27
CA GLN A 53 -1.82 -11.03 -4.40
C GLN A 53 -1.93 -9.83 -5.35
N ALA A 54 -2.83 -8.88 -5.07
CA ALA A 54 -3.10 -7.77 -5.97
C ALA A 54 -3.06 -6.42 -5.24
N CYS A 55 -2.92 -5.37 -6.02
CA CYS A 55 -2.97 -4.01 -5.54
C CYS A 55 -4.37 -3.40 -5.62
N VAL A 56 -4.66 -2.54 -4.65
CA VAL A 56 -5.88 -1.73 -4.60
C VAL A 56 -5.50 -0.27 -4.36
N LEU A 57 -6.30 0.65 -4.91
CA LEU A 57 -6.26 2.05 -4.55
C LEU A 57 -7.38 2.33 -3.56
N ARG A 58 -7.05 2.74 -2.33
CA ARG A 58 -8.02 3.20 -1.35
C ARG A 58 -8.31 4.68 -1.58
N LYS A 59 -9.60 5.00 -1.65
CA LYS A 59 -10.14 6.34 -1.84
C LYS A 59 -10.31 7.06 -0.49
N PRO A 60 -10.51 8.39 -0.49
CA PRO A 60 -10.77 9.15 0.74
C PRO A 60 -11.94 8.63 1.57
N ASP A 61 -13.00 8.16 0.90
CA ASP A 61 -14.21 7.58 1.52
C ASP A 61 -14.01 6.14 2.05
N GLN A 62 -12.77 5.64 2.05
CA GLN A 62 -12.35 4.29 2.43
C GLN A 62 -12.80 3.17 1.50
N SER A 63 -13.57 3.47 0.43
CA SER A 63 -13.84 2.49 -0.61
C SER A 63 -12.56 2.13 -1.36
N VAL A 64 -12.50 0.92 -1.89
CA VAL A 64 -11.33 0.40 -2.60
C VAL A 64 -11.62 0.25 -4.09
N LEU A 65 -10.65 0.62 -4.92
CA LEU A 65 -10.63 0.39 -6.36
C LEU A 65 -9.60 -0.72 -6.64
N PRO A 66 -10.03 -1.95 -6.97
CA PRO A 66 -9.13 -3.01 -7.39
C PRO A 66 -8.38 -2.62 -8.67
N LEU A 67 -7.07 -2.86 -8.73
CA LEU A 67 -6.25 -2.46 -9.87
C LEU A 67 -5.93 -3.61 -10.82
N ASP A 68 -6.10 -4.86 -10.38
CA ASP A 68 -5.67 -6.07 -11.12
C ASP A 68 -4.18 -6.05 -11.50
N ILE A 69 -3.35 -5.42 -10.66
CA ILE A 69 -1.89 -5.42 -10.76
C ILE A 69 -1.35 -6.31 -9.65
N PRO A 70 -0.39 -7.22 -9.92
CA PRO A 70 0.21 -8.03 -8.87
C PRO A 70 0.90 -7.20 -7.79
N SER A 71 0.82 -7.69 -6.56
CA SER A 71 1.60 -7.19 -5.43
C SER A 71 3.04 -7.74 -5.50
N PRO A 72 4.07 -6.97 -5.07
CA PRO A 72 4.00 -5.58 -4.60
C PRO A 72 3.98 -4.59 -5.77
N CYS A 73 3.18 -3.53 -5.67
CA CYS A 73 3.21 -2.42 -6.62
C CYS A 73 3.50 -1.08 -5.93
N HIS A 74 3.78 -0.07 -6.74
CA HIS A 74 4.06 1.30 -6.31
C HIS A 74 3.60 2.31 -7.35
N PHE A 75 3.46 3.59 -6.96
CA PHE A 75 3.30 4.67 -7.92
C PHE A 75 4.60 4.91 -8.70
N SER A 76 4.47 5.37 -9.94
CA SER A 76 5.56 6.05 -10.65
C SER A 76 6.06 7.22 -9.81
N VAL A 77 7.36 7.47 -9.80
CA VAL A 77 7.98 8.44 -8.89
C VAL A 77 8.56 9.63 -9.65
N GLY A 78 8.22 10.83 -9.19
CA GLY A 78 8.76 12.09 -9.67
C GLY A 78 10.21 12.31 -9.25
N LYS A 79 10.81 13.40 -9.74
CA LYS A 79 12.19 13.78 -9.34
C LYS A 79 12.29 14.19 -7.86
N ASP A 80 11.16 14.53 -7.25
CA ASP A 80 10.99 14.89 -5.85
C ASP A 80 10.86 13.68 -4.92
N GLY A 81 10.82 12.46 -5.47
CA GLY A 81 10.60 11.24 -4.69
C GLY A 81 9.13 10.96 -4.36
N GLN A 82 8.21 11.83 -4.77
CA GLN A 82 6.78 11.68 -4.56
C GLN A 82 6.12 10.95 -5.72
N ALA A 83 4.87 10.53 -5.53
CA ALA A 83 4.11 9.93 -6.62
C ALA A 83 3.93 10.95 -7.75
N HIS A 84 4.34 10.58 -8.96
CA HIS A 84 4.22 11.44 -10.13
C HIS A 84 2.77 11.51 -10.59
N VAL A 85 2.28 12.74 -10.75
CA VAL A 85 0.98 13.05 -11.36
C VAL A 85 1.25 13.69 -12.72
N GLU A 86 0.90 12.97 -13.78
CA GLU A 86 0.90 13.50 -15.14
C GLU A 86 -0.41 14.25 -15.39
N THR A 87 -0.38 15.42 -16.02
CA THR A 87 -1.61 16.13 -16.41
C THR A 87 -1.71 16.19 -17.93
N PHE A 88 -2.81 15.69 -18.49
CA PHE A 88 -3.08 15.72 -19.92
C PHE A 88 -4.52 16.17 -20.18
N GLN A 89 -4.71 17.21 -20.99
CA GLN A 89 -6.03 17.83 -21.23
C GLN A 89 -6.78 18.18 -19.93
N ASP A 90 -6.06 18.78 -18.97
CA ASP A 90 -6.57 19.14 -17.64
C ASP A 90 -7.07 17.95 -16.78
N VAL A 91 -6.79 16.72 -17.20
CA VAL A 91 -7.08 15.50 -16.45
C VAL A 91 -5.80 15.02 -15.76
N PRO A 92 -5.78 14.90 -14.42
CA PRO A 92 -4.64 14.36 -13.70
C PRO A 92 -4.66 12.81 -13.75
N ILE A 93 -3.48 12.23 -13.94
CA ILE A 93 -3.25 10.81 -14.19
C ILE A 93 -2.07 10.34 -13.33
N VAL A 94 -2.23 9.21 -12.66
CA VAL A 94 -1.13 8.52 -11.97
C VAL A 94 -0.90 7.16 -12.60
N MET A 95 0.32 6.64 -12.49
CA MET A 95 0.66 5.30 -12.94
C MET A 95 1.02 4.45 -11.75
N VAL A 96 0.40 3.27 -11.66
CA VAL A 96 0.73 2.23 -10.68
C VAL A 96 1.43 1.10 -11.42
N LEU A 97 2.55 0.63 -10.87
CA LEU A 97 3.37 -0.38 -11.50
C LEU A 97 3.87 -1.46 -10.54
N HIS A 98 3.97 -2.67 -11.07
CA HIS A 98 4.65 -3.81 -10.49
C HIS A 98 5.87 -4.12 -11.35
N VAL A 99 7.05 -4.22 -10.74
CA VAL A 99 8.29 -4.60 -11.42
C VAL A 99 8.83 -5.86 -10.76
N ALA A 100 9.04 -6.89 -11.55
CA ALA A 100 9.59 -8.16 -11.08
C ALA A 100 10.74 -8.63 -11.97
N PRO A 101 11.81 -9.21 -11.38
CA PRO A 101 12.88 -9.81 -12.16
C PRO A 101 12.34 -10.92 -13.06
N VAL A 102 12.97 -11.12 -14.21
CA VAL A 102 12.71 -12.31 -15.04
C VAL A 102 13.31 -13.53 -14.34
N ALA A 103 12.70 -14.71 -14.51
CA ALA A 103 13.28 -15.95 -14.01
C ALA A 103 14.74 -16.08 -14.49
N ASP A 104 15.61 -16.52 -13.59
CA ASP A 104 17.03 -16.78 -13.86
C ASP A 104 17.92 -15.56 -14.16
N SER A 105 17.40 -14.32 -14.09
CA SER A 105 18.20 -13.10 -14.21
C SER A 105 17.75 -12.01 -13.23
N LYS A 106 18.67 -11.55 -12.37
CA LYS A 106 18.41 -10.40 -11.49
C LYS A 106 18.56 -9.05 -12.20
N LEU A 107 19.17 -9.04 -13.39
CA LEU A 107 19.45 -7.83 -14.16
C LEU A 107 18.29 -7.50 -15.11
N GLU A 108 17.58 -8.52 -15.57
CA GLU A 108 16.41 -8.36 -16.40
C GLU A 108 15.16 -8.33 -15.55
N CYS A 109 14.19 -7.50 -15.95
CA CYS A 109 12.93 -7.45 -15.25
C CYS A 109 11.80 -7.06 -16.21
N ARG A 110 10.57 -7.39 -15.82
CA ARG A 110 9.35 -7.01 -16.52
C ARG A 110 8.53 -6.09 -15.63
N SER A 111 7.84 -5.17 -16.28
CA SER A 111 6.91 -4.28 -15.60
C SER A 111 5.49 -4.57 -16.07
N GLN A 112 4.54 -4.54 -15.14
CA GLN A 112 3.11 -4.49 -15.40
C GLN A 112 2.57 -3.20 -14.79
N TYR A 113 1.74 -2.46 -15.51
CA TYR A 113 1.29 -1.16 -15.04
C TYR A 113 -0.10 -0.80 -15.55
N LYS A 114 -0.78 0.08 -14.82
CA LYS A 114 -1.98 0.78 -15.27
C LYS A 114 -1.84 2.25 -14.95
N ALA A 115 -2.42 3.07 -15.81
CA ALA A 115 -2.71 4.45 -15.52
C ALA A 115 -4.10 4.58 -14.87
N ILE A 116 -4.27 5.58 -14.01
CA ILE A 116 -5.52 5.92 -13.35
C ILE A 116 -5.74 7.40 -13.59
N ARG A 117 -6.81 7.77 -14.31
CA ARG A 117 -7.18 9.17 -14.55
C ARG A 117 -8.35 9.57 -13.67
N LEU A 118 -8.37 10.82 -13.21
CA LEU A 118 -9.53 11.41 -12.55
C LEU A 118 -10.27 12.32 -13.53
N ILE A 119 -11.32 11.80 -14.16
CA ILE A 119 -12.10 12.52 -15.17
C ILE A 119 -13.54 12.68 -14.71
N LYS A 120 -14.08 13.90 -14.76
CA LYS A 120 -15.46 14.21 -14.31
C LYS A 120 -15.76 13.71 -12.88
N GLY A 121 -14.76 13.76 -11.99
CA GLY A 121 -14.86 13.30 -10.61
C GLY A 121 -14.86 11.78 -10.42
N GLN A 122 -14.57 11.00 -11.47
CA GLN A 122 -14.49 9.55 -11.42
C GLN A 122 -13.08 9.07 -11.72
N LEU A 123 -12.63 8.07 -10.96
CA LEU A 123 -11.40 7.36 -11.26
C LEU A 123 -11.68 6.32 -12.35
N GLU A 124 -10.94 6.42 -13.45
CA GLU A 124 -10.97 5.45 -14.54
C GLU A 124 -9.62 4.76 -14.67
N LEU A 125 -9.64 3.44 -14.77
CA LEU A 125 -8.46 2.61 -14.96
C LEU A 125 -8.19 2.40 -16.44
N SER A 126 -6.92 2.47 -16.83
CA SER A 126 -6.50 1.99 -18.14
C SER A 126 -6.56 0.47 -18.23
N VAL A 127 -6.40 -0.06 -19.45
CA VAL A 127 -6.07 -1.48 -19.63
C VAL A 127 -4.72 -1.81 -19.00
N LEU A 128 -4.50 -3.09 -18.63
CA LEU A 128 -3.23 -3.55 -18.08
C LEU A 128 -2.15 -3.55 -19.16
N ALA A 129 -1.10 -2.77 -18.95
CA ALA A 129 0.04 -2.67 -19.83
C ALA A 129 1.22 -3.52 -19.34
N GLN A 130 2.11 -3.89 -20.25
CA GLN A 130 3.33 -4.65 -19.95
C GLN A 130 4.54 -4.00 -20.63
N SER A 131 5.69 -4.07 -19.97
CA SER A 131 6.99 -3.66 -20.52
C SER A 131 8.02 -4.75 -20.31
N ALA A 132 8.86 -4.96 -21.32
CA ALA A 132 10.04 -5.83 -21.24
C ALA A 132 11.25 -5.15 -20.56
N SER A 133 11.03 -4.00 -19.91
CA SER A 133 12.05 -3.25 -19.18
C SER A 133 11.64 -2.96 -17.74
N CYS A 134 12.63 -2.59 -16.93
CA CYS A 134 12.46 -2.08 -15.58
C CYS A 134 11.99 -0.64 -15.62
N LEU A 135 10.67 -0.43 -15.61
CA LEU A 135 10.12 0.90 -15.47
C LEU A 135 10.50 1.45 -14.08
N ARG A 136 11.11 2.62 -14.09
CA ARG A 136 11.53 3.37 -12.91
C ARG A 136 11.26 4.85 -13.16
N GLY A 137 10.92 5.57 -12.09
CA GLY A 137 10.61 6.99 -12.17
C GLY A 137 9.30 7.26 -12.93
N VAL A 138 9.27 8.35 -13.70
CA VAL A 138 8.06 8.82 -14.41
C VAL A 138 7.79 8.06 -15.71
N GLY A 139 8.80 7.59 -16.44
CA GLY A 139 8.59 7.01 -17.77
C GLY A 139 8.19 8.03 -18.85
N ASP A 140 7.68 7.57 -19.98
CA ASP A 140 7.21 8.43 -21.09
C ASP A 140 5.75 8.84 -20.87
N GLN A 141 5.35 10.04 -21.31
CA GLN A 141 3.98 10.53 -21.17
C GLN A 141 2.94 9.57 -21.78
N LYS A 142 3.29 8.86 -22.87
CA LYS A 142 2.38 7.89 -23.51
C LYS A 142 2.04 6.72 -22.60
N SER A 143 2.90 6.37 -21.63
CA SER A 143 2.59 5.35 -20.62
C SER A 143 1.40 5.75 -19.74
N TYR A 144 1.10 7.05 -19.63
CA TYR A 144 -0.05 7.57 -18.90
C TYR A 144 -1.26 7.77 -19.80
N THR A 145 -1.06 8.25 -21.03
CA THR A 145 -2.15 8.78 -21.85
C THR A 145 -2.65 7.81 -22.92
N ALA A 146 -1.79 6.97 -23.51
CA ALA A 146 -2.14 6.20 -24.72
C ALA A 146 -3.10 5.03 -24.45
N MET A 147 -3.37 4.72 -23.18
CA MET A 147 -4.19 3.57 -22.77
C MET A 147 -5.64 3.96 -22.44
N PHE A 148 -6.04 5.18 -22.79
CA PHE A 148 -7.38 5.72 -22.62
C PHE A 148 -7.93 6.24 -23.94
N ASP A 149 -9.25 6.18 -24.10
CA ASP A 149 -9.98 6.94 -25.10
C ASP A 149 -10.17 8.38 -24.59
N TRP A 150 -9.77 9.36 -25.41
CA TRP A 150 -9.81 10.80 -25.11
C TRP A 150 -10.93 11.50 -25.89
#